data_AF-A0A3C1A0E4-F1
#
_entry.id   AF-A0A3C1A0E4-F1
#
_cell.length_a   1.000
_cell.length_b   1.000
_cell.length_c   1.000
_cell.angle_alpha   90.00
_cell.angle_beta   90.00
_cell.angle_gamma   90.00
#
_symmetry.space_group_name_H-M   'P 1'
#
loop_
_entity.id
_entity.type
_entity.pdbx_description
1 polymer ?
#
loop_
_entity_poly.entity_id
_entity_poly.type
_entity_poly.pdbx_seq_one_letter_code
_entity_poly.pdbx_strand_id
1 'polypeptide(L)' 'MNLLSLALAGIIAYLLGSIPFGVIFGHLFKGVDVRSGGSKHMGALNTWRMVGF' A
#
# COMPACT_ATOMS: atom_id res chain seq x y z
N MET A 1 -29.18 -5.88 1.47
CA MET A 1 -27.83 -6.01 2.07
C MET A 1 -28.01 -6.50 3.49
N ASN A 2 -27.44 -7.65 3.86
CA ASN A 2 -27.54 -8.17 5.23
C ASN A 2 -26.23 -7.89 6.00
N LEU A 3 -26.30 -7.86 7.32
CA LEU A 3 -25.15 -7.53 8.18
C LEU A 3 -23.95 -8.46 7.92
N LEU A 4 -24.21 -9.75 7.67
CA LEU A 4 -23.19 -10.74 7.36
C LEU A 4 -22.42 -10.39 6.07
N SER A 5 -23.13 -10.01 4.99
CA SER A 5 -22.51 -9.59 3.73
C SER A 5 -21.65 -8.33 3.90
N LEU A 6 -22.10 -7.38 4.72
CA LEU A 6 -21.33 -6.16 5.05
C LEU A 6 -20.06 -6.50 5.84
N ALA A 7 -20.15 -7.39 6.83
CA ALA A 7 -19.00 -7.84 7.61
C ALA A 7 -17.96 -8.56 6.75
N LEU A 8 -18.40 -9.49 5.89
CA LEU A 8 -17.53 -10.18 4.94
C LEU A 8 -16.86 -9.22 3.96
N ALA A 9 -17.61 -8.29 3.39
CA ALA A 9 -17.05 -7.28 2.49
C ALA A 9 -16.01 -6.39 3.21
N GLY A 10 -16.27 -5.99 4.46
CA GLY A 10 -15.33 -5.21 5.27
C GLY A 10 -14.03 -5.96 5.56
N ILE A 11 -14.12 -7.25 5.90
CA ILE A 11 -12.93 -8.10 6.14
C ILE A 11 -12.11 -8.21 4.85
N ILE A 12 -12.74 -8.51 3.72
CA ILE A 12 -12.04 -8.62 2.43
C ILE A 12 -11.39 -7.30 2.05
N ALA A 13 -12.10 -6.17 2.19
CA ALA A 13 -11.56 -4.85 1.91
C ALA A 13 -10.37 -4.50 2.81
N TYR A 14 -10.42 -4.84 4.10
CA TYR A 14 -9.30 -4.65 5.01
C TYR A 14 -8.07 -5.47 4.61
N LEU A 15 -8.26 -6.76 4.28
CA LEU A 15 -7.18 -7.63 3.86
C LEU A 15 -6.52 -7.14 2.55
N LEU A 16 -7.33 -6.73 1.57
CA LEU A 16 -6.82 -6.20 0.30
C LEU A 16 -6.14 -4.83 0.47
N GLY A 17 -6.73 -3.92 1.25
CA GLY A 17 -6.19 -2.59 1.49
C GLY A 17 -4.95 -2.55 2.39
N SER A 18 -4.74 -3.58 3.21
CA SER A 18 -3.57 -3.69 4.09
C SER A 18 -2.29 -4.12 3.34
N ILE A 19 -2.38 -4.43 2.04
CA ILE A 19 -1.22 -4.83 1.25
C ILE A 19 -0.36 -3.59 0.96
N PRO A 20 0.92 -3.54 1.40
CA PRO A 20 1.78 -2.37 1.25
C PRO A 20 2.39 -2.28 -0.15
N PHE A 21 1.54 -2.05 -1.17
CA PHE A 21 1.95 -2.01 -2.58
C PHE A 21 3.11 -1.04 -2.83
N GLY A 22 3.13 0.15 -2.22
CA GLY A 22 4.21 1.12 -2.40
C GLY A 22 5.59 0.61 -1.97
N VAL A 23 5.66 -0.27 -0.96
CA VAL A 23 6.91 -0.93 -0.55
C VAL A 23 7.25 -2.07 -1.49
N ILE A 24 6.27 -2.92 -1.82
CA ILE A 24 6.47 -4.08 -2.69
C ILE A 24 6.98 -3.62 -4.06
N PHE A 25 6.30 -2.68 -4.69
CA PHE A 25 6.66 -2.16 -6.01
C PHE A 25 7.97 -1.34 -5.98
N GLY A 26 8.17 -0.50 -4.95
CA GLY A 26 9.42 0.24 -4.79
C GLY A 26 10.64 -0.67 -4.68
N HIS A 27 10.50 -1.75 -3.91
CA HIS A 27 11.56 -2.73 -3.73
C HIS A 27 11.76 -3.60 -4.98
N LEU A 28 10.68 -4.09 -5.61
CA LEU A 28 10.76 -5.01 -6.74
C LEU A 28 11.23 -4.35 -8.05
N PHE A 29 10.78 -3.13 -8.34
CA PHE A 29 11.06 -2.49 -9.65
C PHE A 29 12.28 -1.58 -9.65
N LYS A 30 12.60 -0.95 -8.51
CA LYS A 30 13.71 0.00 -8.41
C LYS A 30 14.73 -0.35 -7.33
N GLY A 31 14.52 -1.41 -6.55
CA GLY A 31 15.42 -1.78 -5.44
C GLY A 31 15.40 -0.78 -4.28
N VAL A 32 14.41 0.12 -4.22
CA VAL A 32 14.35 1.20 -3.23
C VAL A 32 13.31 0.87 -2.17
N ASP A 33 13.71 0.85 -0.88
CA ASP A 33 12.73 0.89 0.20
C ASP A 33 12.20 2.32 0.36
N VAL A 34 10.93 2.54 0.00
CA VAL A 34 10.27 3.85 0.12
C VAL A 34 10.25 4.40 1.55
N ARG A 35 10.43 3.55 2.57
CA ARG A 35 10.51 3.96 3.99
C ARG A 35 11.87 4.53 4.37
N SER A 36 12.90 4.31 3.55
CA SER A 36 14.26 4.77 3.83
C SER A 36 14.51 6.24 3.46
N GLY A 37 13.63 6.87 2.68
CA GLY A 37 13.76 8.26 2.26
C GLY A 37 12.45 9.05 2.23
N GLY A 38 12.54 10.33 1.84
CA GLY A 38 11.42 11.26 1.81
C GLY A 38 10.76 11.45 3.18
N SER A 39 9.43 11.29 3.26
CA SER A 39 8.67 11.39 4.52
C SER A 39 8.65 10.10 5.33
N LYS A 40 9.32 9.04 4.84
CA LYS A 40 9.37 7.70 5.45
C LYS A 40 8.02 6.97 5.56
N HIS A 41 6.95 7.55 5.03
CA HIS A 41 5.63 6.92 4.98
C HIS A 41 5.47 6.12 3.68
N MET A 42 4.71 5.02 3.71
CA MET A 42 4.47 4.16 2.53
C MET A 42 3.38 4.70 1.58
N GLY A 43 2.95 5.95 1.77
CA GLY A 43 1.87 6.55 0.99
C GLY A 43 2.28 6.88 -0.44
N ALA A 44 1.29 6.98 -1.33
CA ALA A 44 1.48 7.20 -2.76
C ALA A 44 2.42 8.38 -3.09
N LEU A 45 2.31 9.50 -2.37
CA LEU A 45 3.15 10.67 -2.60
C LEU A 45 4.64 10.42 -2.28
N ASN A 46 4.93 9.66 -1.23
CA ASN A 46 6.31 9.32 -0.90
C ASN A 46 6.87 8.28 -1.86
N THR A 47 6.06 7.29 -2.24
CA THR A 47 6.41 6.33 -3.30
C THR A 47 6.70 7.05 -4.61
N TRP A 48 5.90 8.04 -5.02
CA TRP A 48 6.17 8.87 -6.21
C TRP A 48 7.54 9.55 -6.11
N ARG A 49 7.84 10.20 -4.98
CA ARG A 49 9.11 10.92 -4.79
C ARG A 49 10.33 10.01 -4.84
N MET A 50 10.20 8.77 -4.35
CA MET A 50 11.31 7.83 -4.21
C MET A 50 11.49 6.91 -5.43
N VAL A 51 10.39 6.51 -6.06
CA VAL A 51 10.37 5.47 -7.12
C VAL A 51 10.09 6.09 -8.50
N GLY A 52 9.52 7.30 -8.54
CA GLY A 52 9.05 7.92 -9.77
C GLY A 52 7.81 7.23 -10.33
N PHE A 53 7.58 7.41 -11.63
CA PHE A 53 6.66 6.59 -12.44
C PHE A 53 7.46 5.55 -13.21
#